data_AF-A0A940FW75-F1
#
_entry.id   AF-A0A940FW75-F1
#
_cell.length_a   1.000
_cell.length_b   1.000
_cell.length_c   1.000
_cell.angle_alpha   90.00
_cell.angle_beta   90.00
_cell.angle_gamma   90.00
#
_symmetry.space_group_name_H-M   'P 1'
#
loop_
_entity.id
_entity.type
_entity.pdbx_description
1 polymer ?
#
loop_
_entity_poly.entity_id
_entity_poly.type
_entity_poly.pdbx_seq_one_letter_code
_entity_poly.pdbx_strand_id
1 'polypeptide(L)'
;MSPRRTPHADPASRPILPWRFVAGAFLHFLAPAYLCVTLIAVLLRAPAGASWERLLDDALAFSGPFLLGYAGLTVLACAAAAIAEPILQRRRARRLLRDPAYVASQSHQRLAAAIAQARALLGPEASAQMDSLQTASWRHDDPRYRALAGDFADMIRTAAAARDSAPGDDRHKIITDANVAVQHITEALDRLLAAESGRKQSDAKTAARYIELRYGSSDFSGESS
;
A
#
# COMPACT_ATOMS: atom_id res chain seq x y z
N MET A 1 30.65 -0.93 -18.68
CA MET A 1 29.31 -0.96 -19.28
C MET A 1 28.54 -2.10 -18.63
N SER A 2 27.94 -1.84 -17.45
CA SER A 2 27.34 -2.89 -16.62
C SER A 2 25.91 -3.19 -17.10
N PRO A 3 25.54 -4.46 -17.30
CA PRO A 3 24.20 -4.82 -17.74
C PRO A 3 23.16 -4.42 -16.68
N ARG A 4 22.20 -3.62 -17.12
CA ARG A 4 21.03 -3.17 -16.37
C ARG A 4 20.22 -4.42 -15.96
N ARG A 5 20.33 -4.86 -14.71
CA ARG A 5 19.44 -5.88 -14.13
C ARG A 5 18.01 -5.36 -14.20
N THR A 6 17.20 -5.91 -15.09
CA THR A 6 15.75 -5.77 -15.04
C THR A 6 15.27 -6.36 -13.71
N PRO A 7 14.39 -5.68 -12.96
CA PRO A 7 13.77 -6.30 -11.79
C PRO A 7 13.00 -7.52 -12.27
N HIS A 8 13.49 -8.71 -11.94
CA HIS A 8 12.71 -9.93 -12.03
C HIS A 8 11.50 -9.71 -11.12
N ALA A 9 10.33 -9.46 -11.72
CA ALA A 9 9.07 -9.58 -11.02
C ALA A 9 8.99 -11.03 -10.54
N ASP A 10 9.24 -11.23 -9.25
CA ASP A 10 9.21 -12.54 -8.63
C ASP A 10 7.84 -13.17 -8.92
N PRO A 11 7.74 -14.28 -9.67
CA PRO A 11 6.46 -14.87 -10.05
C PRO A 11 5.61 -15.28 -8.83
N ALA A 12 6.23 -15.39 -7.66
CA ALA A 12 5.59 -15.63 -6.36
C ALA A 12 4.77 -14.44 -5.83
N SER A 13 4.92 -13.24 -6.39
CA SER A 13 4.26 -12.00 -5.91
C SER A 13 2.91 -11.71 -6.55
N ARG A 14 2.38 -12.61 -7.40
CA ARG A 14 1.05 -12.40 -8.00
C ARG A 14 -0.02 -12.53 -6.92
N PRO A 15 -0.85 -11.50 -6.70
CA PRO A 15 -1.93 -11.58 -5.72
C PRO A 15 -2.86 -12.75 -6.11
N ILE A 16 -3.00 -13.71 -5.20
CA ILE A 16 -3.88 -14.86 -5.43
C ILE A 16 -5.31 -14.34 -5.48
N LEU A 17 -5.94 -14.47 -6.66
CA LEU A 17 -7.30 -14.01 -6.89
C LEU A 17 -8.27 -14.78 -5.97
N PRO A 18 -9.20 -14.11 -5.26
CA PRO A 18 -10.09 -14.77 -4.30
C PRO A 18 -10.95 -15.90 -4.85
N TRP A 19 -11.34 -15.87 -6.13
CA TRP A 19 -12.04 -16.99 -6.76
C TRP A 19 -11.20 -18.28 -6.78
N ARG A 20 -9.87 -18.18 -6.83
CA ARG A 20 -8.95 -19.35 -6.79
C ARG A 20 -8.93 -19.99 -5.41
N PHE A 21 -9.00 -19.19 -4.35
CA PHE A 21 -9.16 -19.71 -2.98
C PHE A 21 -10.50 -20.39 -2.80
N VAL A 22 -11.57 -19.78 -3.32
CA VAL A 22 -12.92 -20.38 -3.27
C VAL A 22 -12.92 -21.72 -4.03
N ALA A 23 -12.44 -21.75 -5.26
CA ALA A 23 -12.34 -22.99 -6.04
C ALA A 23 -11.49 -24.06 -5.32
N GLY A 24 -10.36 -23.68 -4.73
CA GLY A 24 -9.52 -24.58 -3.94
C GLY A 24 -10.23 -25.12 -2.70
N ALA A 25 -11.02 -24.29 -2.00
CA ALA A 25 -11.81 -24.72 -0.86
C ALA A 25 -12.90 -25.73 -1.28
N PHE A 26 -13.66 -25.44 -2.34
CA PHE A 26 -14.65 -26.39 -2.88
C PHE A 26 -13.98 -27.71 -3.30
N LEU A 27 -12.80 -27.68 -3.91
CA LEU A 27 -12.09 -28.90 -4.23
C LEU A 27 -11.70 -29.70 -2.96
N HIS A 28 -11.23 -29.01 -1.92
CA HIS A 28 -10.86 -29.64 -0.66
C HIS A 28 -12.05 -30.27 0.08
N PHE A 29 -13.22 -29.63 0.00
CA PHE A 29 -14.43 -30.10 0.67
C PHE A 29 -15.29 -31.05 -0.17
N LEU A 30 -14.90 -31.36 -1.41
CA LEU A 30 -15.68 -32.24 -2.29
C LEU A 30 -15.92 -33.62 -1.66
N ALA A 31 -14.84 -34.29 -1.23
CA ALA A 31 -14.91 -35.62 -0.63
C ALA A 31 -15.69 -35.65 0.69
N PRO A 32 -15.41 -34.79 1.69
CA PRO A 32 -16.18 -34.80 2.94
C PRO A 32 -17.65 -34.37 2.73
N ALA A 33 -17.93 -33.43 1.83
CA ALA A 33 -19.30 -33.04 1.52
C ALA A 33 -20.07 -34.19 0.86
N TYR A 34 -19.45 -34.90 -0.08
CA TYR A 34 -20.04 -36.07 -0.72
C TYR A 34 -20.39 -37.15 0.31
N LEU A 35 -19.46 -37.48 1.21
CA LEU A 35 -19.66 -38.51 2.21
C LEU A 35 -20.81 -38.16 3.16
N CYS A 36 -20.87 -36.92 3.64
CA CYS A 36 -21.95 -36.45 4.51
C CYS A 36 -23.32 -36.46 3.80
N VAL A 37 -23.41 -35.89 2.60
CA VAL A 37 -24.67 -35.79 1.86
C VAL A 37 -25.18 -37.17 1.45
N THR A 38 -24.28 -38.06 1.01
CA THR A 38 -24.63 -39.42 0.63
C THR A 38 -25.09 -40.23 1.84
N LEU A 39 -24.39 -40.13 2.99
CA LEU A 39 -24.80 -40.78 4.23
C LEU A 39 -26.21 -40.32 4.66
N ILE A 40 -26.48 -39.02 4.61
CA ILE A 40 -27.81 -38.47 4.93
C ILE A 40 -28.86 -38.98 3.93
N ALA A 41 -28.57 -38.94 2.63
CA ALA A 41 -29.49 -39.40 1.60
C ALA A 41 -29.83 -40.90 1.75
N VAL A 42 -28.83 -41.73 2.06
CA VAL A 42 -28.99 -43.16 2.32
C VAL A 42 -29.80 -43.39 3.59
N LEU A 43 -29.48 -42.71 4.70
CA LEU A 43 -30.24 -42.84 5.96
C LEU A 43 -31.72 -42.47 5.81
N LEU A 44 -32.03 -41.49 4.97
CA LEU A 44 -33.40 -41.02 4.76
C LEU A 44 -34.20 -41.87 3.77
N ARG A 45 -33.55 -42.64 2.89
CA ARG A 45 -34.19 -43.35 1.78
C ARG A 45 -34.04 -44.86 1.83
N ALA A 46 -33.11 -45.38 2.63
CA ALA A 46 -32.85 -46.81 2.70
C ALA A 46 -34.04 -47.55 3.34
N PRO A 47 -34.56 -48.60 2.69
CA PRO A 47 -35.54 -49.47 3.31
C PRO A 47 -34.92 -50.21 4.52
N ALA A 48 -35.73 -50.44 5.56
CA ALA A 48 -35.28 -51.14 6.76
C ALA A 48 -34.72 -52.53 6.40
N GLY A 49 -33.48 -52.81 6.83
CA GLY A 49 -32.79 -54.07 6.54
C GLY A 49 -32.13 -54.17 5.16
N ALA A 50 -31.95 -53.06 4.44
CA ALA A 50 -31.21 -53.04 3.17
C ALA A 50 -29.80 -53.64 3.31
N SER A 51 -29.41 -54.47 2.33
CA SER A 51 -28.05 -55.01 2.25
C SER A 51 -27.04 -53.90 1.90
N TRP A 52 -25.79 -54.09 2.33
CA TRP A 52 -24.70 -53.14 2.07
C TRP A 52 -24.49 -52.86 0.57
N GLU A 53 -24.62 -53.88 -0.28
CA GLU A 53 -24.49 -53.77 -1.74
C GLU A 53 -25.52 -52.80 -2.33
N ARG A 54 -26.77 -52.86 -1.88
CA ARG A 54 -27.84 -51.98 -2.34
C ARG A 54 -27.62 -50.53 -1.91
N LEU A 55 -27.06 -50.32 -0.71
CA LEU A 55 -26.70 -48.99 -0.22
C LEU A 55 -25.55 -48.38 -1.03
N LEU A 56 -24.58 -49.21 -1.46
CA LEU A 56 -23.49 -48.80 -2.34
C LEU A 56 -23.98 -48.43 -3.74
N ASP A 57 -24.88 -49.23 -4.32
CA ASP A 57 -25.47 -48.95 -5.64
C ASP A 57 -26.26 -47.64 -5.63
N ASP A 58 -27.06 -47.40 -4.59
CA ASP A 58 -27.82 -46.15 -4.42
C ASP A 58 -26.89 -44.94 -4.22
N ALA A 59 -25.79 -45.11 -3.47
CA ALA A 59 -24.77 -44.09 -3.31
C ALA A 59 -24.06 -43.76 -4.64
N LEU A 60 -23.70 -44.78 -5.43
CA LEU A 60 -23.09 -44.61 -6.74
C LEU A 60 -24.05 -43.91 -7.72
N ALA A 61 -25.34 -44.29 -7.74
CA ALA A 61 -26.35 -43.63 -8.56
C ALA A 61 -26.54 -42.14 -8.18
N PHE A 62 -26.37 -41.80 -6.90
CA PHE A 62 -26.45 -40.42 -6.40
C PHE A 62 -25.23 -39.56 -6.76
N SER A 63 -24.08 -40.17 -7.09
CA SER A 63 -22.83 -39.46 -7.40
C SER A 63 -22.95 -38.44 -8.54
N GLY A 64 -23.62 -38.81 -9.64
CA GLY A 64 -23.81 -37.93 -10.79
C GLY A 64 -24.59 -36.65 -10.46
N PRO A 65 -25.81 -36.76 -9.92
CA PRO A 65 -26.59 -35.61 -9.48
C PRO A 65 -25.87 -34.75 -8.44
N PHE A 66 -25.17 -35.37 -7.48
CA PHE A 66 -24.37 -34.65 -6.49
C PHE A 66 -23.26 -33.85 -7.16
N LEU A 67 -22.44 -34.47 -8.02
CA LEU A 67 -21.33 -33.81 -8.70
C LEU A 67 -21.82 -32.65 -9.57
N LEU A 68 -22.92 -32.82 -10.28
CA LEU A 68 -23.53 -31.76 -11.09
C LEU A 68 -23.99 -30.58 -10.22
N GLY A 69 -24.69 -30.86 -9.11
CA GLY A 69 -25.14 -29.83 -8.17
C GLY A 69 -23.97 -29.11 -7.49
N TYR A 70 -22.96 -29.87 -7.06
CA TYR A 70 -21.76 -29.35 -6.41
C TYR A 70 -20.93 -28.49 -7.36
N ALA A 71 -20.75 -28.92 -8.61
CA ALA A 71 -20.08 -28.16 -9.65
C ALA A 71 -20.84 -26.86 -9.96
N GLY A 72 -22.17 -26.93 -10.10
CA GLY A 72 -23.02 -25.74 -10.30
C GLY A 72 -22.87 -24.73 -9.16
N LEU A 73 -22.91 -25.20 -7.90
CA LEU A 73 -22.70 -24.35 -6.73
C LEU A 73 -21.28 -23.75 -6.70
N THR A 74 -20.28 -24.52 -7.06
CA THR A 74 -18.87 -24.06 -7.14
C THR A 74 -18.74 -22.95 -8.18
N VAL A 75 -19.33 -23.11 -9.37
CA VAL A 75 -19.32 -22.09 -10.42
C VAL A 75 -20.03 -20.82 -9.96
N LEU A 76 -21.21 -20.93 -9.34
CA LEU A 76 -21.95 -19.79 -8.79
C LEU A 76 -21.16 -19.05 -7.71
N ALA A 77 -20.52 -19.79 -6.79
CA ALA A 77 -19.68 -19.21 -5.75
C ALA A 77 -18.44 -18.51 -6.31
N CYS A 78 -17.78 -19.10 -7.31
CA CYS A 78 -16.65 -18.47 -8.00
C CYS A 78 -17.07 -17.20 -8.75
N ALA A 79 -18.22 -17.21 -9.42
CA ALA A 79 -18.76 -16.05 -10.11
C ALA A 79 -19.11 -14.92 -9.12
N ALA A 80 -19.76 -15.25 -8.00
CA ALA A 80 -20.07 -14.28 -6.95
C ALA A 80 -18.79 -13.67 -6.35
N ALA A 81 -17.76 -14.50 -6.11
CA ALA A 81 -16.46 -14.02 -5.62
C ALA A 81 -15.77 -13.09 -6.63
N ALA A 82 -15.81 -13.42 -7.92
CA ALA A 82 -15.24 -12.58 -8.97
C ALA A 82 -15.95 -11.22 -9.08
N ILE A 83 -17.28 -11.18 -8.89
CA ILE A 83 -18.06 -9.93 -8.91
C ILE A 83 -17.82 -9.09 -7.64
N ALA A 84 -17.63 -9.74 -6.49
CA ALA A 84 -17.37 -9.06 -5.22
C ALA A 84 -15.95 -8.47 -5.13
N GLU A 85 -14.99 -9.03 -5.87
CA GLU A 85 -13.59 -8.63 -5.89
C GLU A 85 -13.35 -7.12 -6.04
N PRO A 86 -13.88 -6.43 -7.07
CA PRO A 86 -13.67 -4.99 -7.24
C PRO A 86 -14.19 -4.17 -6.03
N ILE A 87 -15.27 -4.61 -5.40
CA ILE A 87 -15.85 -3.92 -4.23
C ILE A 87 -14.94 -4.10 -3.02
N LEU A 88 -14.44 -5.32 -2.80
CA LEU A 88 -13.51 -5.63 -1.71
C LEU A 88 -12.17 -4.93 -1.90
N GLN A 89 -11.64 -4.89 -3.12
CA GLN A 89 -10.43 -4.14 -3.47
C GLN A 89 -10.59 -2.65 -3.19
N ARG A 90 -11.69 -2.04 -3.62
CA ARG A 90 -11.99 -0.63 -3.30
C ARG A 90 -12.07 -0.37 -1.80
N ARG A 91 -12.71 -1.27 -1.04
CA ARG A 91 -12.78 -1.16 0.43
C ARG A 91 -11.41 -1.32 1.08
N ARG A 92 -10.59 -2.27 0.64
CA ARG A 92 -9.21 -2.47 1.12
C ARG A 92 -8.34 -1.25 0.81
N ALA A 93 -8.40 -0.73 -0.40
CA ALA A 93 -7.70 0.50 -0.79
C ALA A 93 -8.09 1.68 0.12
N ARG A 94 -9.38 1.85 0.42
CA ARG A 94 -9.85 2.89 1.36
C ARG A 94 -9.32 2.67 2.79
N ARG A 95 -9.17 1.42 3.24
CA ARG A 95 -8.59 1.11 4.56
C ARG A 95 -7.10 1.42 4.59
N LEU A 96 -6.36 1.06 3.55
CA LEU A 96 -4.94 1.38 3.42
C LEU A 96 -4.70 2.89 3.41
N LEU A 97 -5.57 3.66 2.74
CA LEU A 97 -5.50 5.14 2.77
C LEU A 97 -5.80 5.75 4.14
N ARG A 98 -6.40 4.99 5.07
CA ARG A 98 -6.60 5.42 6.47
C ARG A 98 -5.46 5.01 7.38
N ASP A 99 -4.59 4.11 6.94
CA ASP A 99 -3.42 3.70 7.69
C ASP A 99 -2.32 4.77 7.57
N PRO A 100 -1.94 5.44 8.68
CA PRO A 100 -0.92 6.48 8.66
C PRO A 100 0.44 5.96 8.16
N ALA A 101 0.80 4.72 8.48
CA ALA A 101 2.09 4.14 8.06
C ALA A 101 2.12 3.88 6.55
N TYR A 102 1.01 3.39 6.00
CA TYR A 102 0.86 3.23 4.55
C TYR A 102 0.94 4.57 3.82
N VAL A 103 0.24 5.59 4.30
CA VAL A 103 0.25 6.93 3.69
C VAL A 103 1.64 7.58 3.78
N ALA A 104 2.35 7.42 4.90
CA ALA A 104 3.70 7.93 5.06
C ALA A 104 4.70 7.23 4.11
N SER A 105 4.65 5.90 4.03
CA SER A 105 5.53 5.13 3.12
C SER A 105 5.26 5.45 1.65
N GLN A 106 3.99 5.62 1.26
CA GLN A 106 3.62 6.04 -0.09
C GLN A 106 4.15 7.45 -0.41
N SER A 107 4.05 8.39 0.54
CA SER A 107 4.61 9.74 0.38
C SER A 107 6.13 9.71 0.19
N HIS A 108 6.84 8.90 0.99
CA HIS A 108 8.29 8.71 0.85
C HIS A 108 8.68 8.14 -0.51
N GLN A 109 7.99 7.11 -0.98
CA GLN A 109 8.22 6.51 -2.31
C GLN A 109 7.97 7.52 -3.44
N ARG A 110 6.89 8.30 -3.35
CA ARG A 110 6.58 9.35 -4.33
C ARG A 110 7.65 10.42 -4.38
N LEU A 111 8.13 10.88 -3.23
CA LEU A 111 9.21 11.87 -3.15
C LEU A 111 10.49 11.32 -3.79
N ALA A 112 10.90 10.10 -3.44
CA ALA A 112 12.10 9.48 -4.01
C ALA A 112 12.01 9.35 -5.54
N ALA A 113 10.85 8.93 -6.06
CA ALA A 113 10.60 8.85 -7.50
C ALA A 113 10.65 10.24 -8.17
N ALA A 114 10.04 11.25 -7.55
CA ALA A 114 10.06 12.63 -8.03
C ALA A 114 11.49 13.21 -8.05
N ILE A 115 12.31 12.94 -7.03
CA ILE A 115 13.72 13.35 -7.00
C ILE A 115 14.50 12.70 -8.14
N ALA A 116 14.32 11.40 -8.36
CA ALA A 116 14.96 10.70 -9.47
C ALA A 116 14.54 11.27 -10.84
N GLN A 117 13.25 11.57 -11.00
CA GLN A 117 12.72 12.20 -12.21
C GLN A 117 13.25 13.62 -12.40
N ALA A 118 13.33 14.42 -11.33
CA ALA A 118 13.87 15.77 -11.35
C ALA A 118 15.33 15.78 -11.79
N ARG A 119 16.16 14.85 -11.29
CA ARG A 119 17.57 14.71 -11.73
C ARG A 119 17.68 14.42 -13.23
N ALA A 120 16.82 13.55 -13.75
CA ALA A 120 16.78 13.26 -15.18
C ALA A 120 16.29 14.45 -16.02
N LEU A 121 15.36 15.24 -15.47
CA LEU A 121 14.73 16.36 -16.16
C LEU A 121 15.62 17.60 -16.18
N LEU A 122 16.16 17.98 -15.04
CA LEU A 122 16.81 19.28 -14.77
C LEU A 122 18.34 19.22 -14.94
N GLY A 123 18.92 18.02 -14.97
CA GLY A 123 20.34 17.83 -15.23
C GLY A 123 21.24 18.13 -14.02
N PRO A 124 22.55 18.31 -14.25
CA PRO A 124 23.56 18.36 -13.19
C PRO A 124 23.41 19.56 -12.26
N GLU A 125 22.94 20.70 -12.76
CA GLU A 125 22.76 21.94 -11.98
C GLU A 125 21.80 21.76 -10.80
N ALA A 126 20.74 20.97 -10.96
CA ALA A 126 19.78 20.68 -9.92
C ALA A 126 20.22 19.56 -8.96
N SER A 127 21.34 18.87 -9.23
CA SER A 127 21.72 17.67 -8.47
C SER A 127 22.00 17.97 -7.00
N ALA A 128 22.69 19.07 -6.71
CA ALA A 128 22.97 19.49 -5.34
C ALA A 128 21.68 19.81 -4.55
N GLN A 129 20.70 20.44 -5.19
CA GLN A 129 19.39 20.70 -4.59
C GLN A 129 18.62 19.39 -4.34
N MET A 130 18.68 18.46 -5.28
CA MET A 130 18.07 17.13 -5.14
C MET A 130 18.72 16.29 -4.05
N ASP A 131 20.05 16.39 -3.85
CA ASP A 131 20.76 15.75 -2.74
C ASP A 131 20.37 16.37 -1.40
N SER A 132 20.23 17.71 -1.34
CA SER A 132 19.71 18.40 -0.16
C SER A 132 18.29 17.96 0.20
N LEU A 133 17.37 17.93 -0.78
CA LEU A 133 16.01 17.44 -0.57
C LEU A 133 15.98 15.96 -0.16
N GLN A 134 16.87 15.13 -0.68
CA GLN A 134 16.92 13.70 -0.33
C GLN A 134 17.42 13.47 1.11
N THR A 135 18.34 14.31 1.59
CA THR A 135 18.96 14.19 2.92
C THR A 135 18.20 14.93 4.02
N ALA A 136 17.27 15.81 3.64
CA ALA A 136 16.44 16.55 4.59
C ALA A 136 15.56 15.64 5.45
N SER A 137 15.25 16.11 6.68
CA SER A 137 14.42 15.37 7.65
C SER A 137 12.93 15.45 7.32
N TRP A 138 12.48 14.68 6.33
CA TRP A 138 11.06 14.61 5.96
C TRP A 138 10.24 13.84 7.00
N ARG A 139 9.22 14.52 7.55
CA ARG A 139 8.25 13.93 8.48
C ARG A 139 6.98 13.50 7.77
N HIS A 140 7.02 12.36 7.09
CA HIS A 140 5.89 11.84 6.30
C HIS A 140 4.67 11.42 7.16
N ASP A 141 4.78 11.42 8.49
CA ASP A 141 3.67 11.32 9.45
C ASP A 141 2.84 12.61 9.50
N ASP A 142 3.44 13.78 9.28
CA ASP A 142 2.79 15.09 9.29
C ASP A 142 2.13 15.40 7.93
N PRO A 143 0.82 15.75 7.88
CA PRO A 143 0.11 16.09 6.66
C PRO A 143 0.78 17.21 5.83
N ARG A 144 1.46 18.17 6.46
CA ARG A 144 2.06 19.33 5.78
C ARG A 144 3.29 18.93 4.96
N TYR A 145 4.15 18.09 5.53
CA TYR A 145 5.30 17.53 4.80
C TYR A 145 4.82 16.63 3.66
N ARG A 146 3.73 15.86 3.86
CA ARG A 146 3.14 15.06 2.78
C ARG A 146 2.56 15.91 1.66
N ALA A 147 1.90 17.02 1.99
CA ALA A 147 1.38 17.95 0.99
C ALA A 147 2.53 18.54 0.16
N LEU A 148 3.59 19.04 0.81
CA LEU A 148 4.76 19.58 0.13
C LEU A 148 5.46 18.54 -0.77
N ALA A 149 5.60 17.30 -0.31
CA ALA A 149 6.14 16.21 -1.12
C ALA A 149 5.24 15.89 -2.33
N GLY A 150 3.92 16.03 -2.17
CA GLY A 150 2.94 15.90 -3.25
C GLY A 150 3.08 17.02 -4.28
N ASP A 151 3.14 18.27 -3.82
CA ASP A 151 3.30 19.46 -4.66
C ASP A 151 4.59 19.37 -5.49
N PHE A 152 5.70 18.94 -4.88
CA PHE A 152 6.96 18.69 -5.57
C PHE A 152 6.82 17.61 -6.65
N ALA A 153 6.21 16.47 -6.34
CA ALA A 153 6.02 15.38 -7.31
C ALA A 153 5.12 15.81 -8.48
N ASP A 154 4.06 16.56 -8.20
CA ASP A 154 3.13 17.06 -9.20
C ASP A 154 3.78 18.12 -10.10
N MET A 155 4.58 19.02 -9.52
CA MET A 155 5.39 20.00 -10.23
C MET A 155 6.37 19.31 -11.20
N ILE A 156 7.17 18.34 -10.74
CA ILE A 156 8.14 17.64 -11.59
C ILE A 156 7.45 16.86 -12.71
N ARG A 157 6.33 16.19 -12.41
CA ARG A 157 5.52 15.50 -13.42
C ARG A 157 4.99 16.46 -14.48
N THR A 158 4.50 17.62 -14.05
CA THR A 158 3.96 18.66 -14.94
C THR A 158 5.06 19.26 -15.81
N ALA A 159 6.22 19.57 -15.23
CA ALA A 159 7.37 20.08 -15.96
C ALA A 159 7.90 19.07 -16.99
N ALA A 160 7.93 17.77 -16.65
CA ALA A 160 8.29 16.71 -17.59
C ALA A 160 7.31 16.63 -18.77
N ALA A 161 6.00 16.60 -18.50
CA ALA A 161 4.98 16.58 -19.55
C ALA A 161 5.01 17.83 -20.44
N ALA A 162 5.25 19.00 -19.84
CA ALA A 162 5.40 20.25 -20.58
C ALA A 162 6.65 20.22 -21.47
N ARG A 163 7.80 19.76 -20.97
CA ARG A 163 9.04 19.65 -21.75
C ARG A 163 8.89 18.70 -22.93
N ASP A 164 8.22 17.56 -22.73
CA ASP A 164 8.03 16.55 -23.76
C ASP A 164 7.13 17.06 -24.91
N SER A 165 6.17 17.93 -24.60
CA SER A 165 5.24 18.51 -25.57
C SER A 165 5.70 19.84 -26.18
N ALA A 166 6.73 20.48 -25.61
CA ALA A 166 7.19 21.80 -26.04
C ALA A 166 8.14 21.77 -27.27
N PRO A 167 8.08 22.81 -28.14
CA PRO A 167 9.09 23.08 -29.17
C PRO A 167 10.48 23.29 -28.58
N GLY A 168 11.53 23.06 -29.38
CA GLY A 168 12.93 23.03 -28.93
C GLY A 168 13.37 24.23 -28.08
N ASP A 169 12.99 25.44 -28.48
CA ASP A 169 13.41 26.69 -27.81
C ASP A 169 12.70 26.91 -26.46
N ASP A 170 11.47 26.40 -26.29
CA ASP A 170 10.69 26.53 -25.05
C ASP A 170 11.11 25.52 -23.97
N ARG A 171 11.77 24.42 -24.36
CA ARG A 171 12.22 23.38 -23.43
C ARG A 171 13.20 23.92 -22.39
N HIS A 172 14.09 24.83 -22.80
CA HIS A 172 15.04 25.44 -21.87
C HIS A 172 14.30 26.30 -20.84
N LYS A 173 13.33 27.10 -21.27
CA LYS A 173 12.52 27.94 -20.37
C LYS A 173 11.77 27.09 -19.34
N ILE A 174 11.19 25.96 -19.74
CA ILE A 174 10.51 25.02 -18.83
C ILE A 174 11.48 24.49 -17.76
N ILE A 175 12.71 24.15 -18.15
CA ILE A 175 13.74 23.70 -17.20
C ILE A 175 14.11 24.82 -16.23
N THR A 176 14.28 26.04 -16.72
CA THR A 176 14.56 27.23 -15.88
C THR A 176 13.44 27.48 -14.87
N ASP A 177 12.19 27.49 -15.32
CA ASP A 177 11.02 27.70 -14.46
C ASP A 177 10.90 26.58 -13.42
N ALA A 178 11.16 25.33 -13.81
CA ALA A 178 11.17 24.20 -12.90
C ALA A 178 12.29 24.30 -11.84
N ASN A 179 13.48 24.78 -12.20
CA ASN A 179 14.57 25.02 -11.25
C ASN A 179 14.20 26.09 -10.22
N VAL A 180 13.55 27.18 -10.64
CA VAL A 180 13.04 28.21 -9.71
C VAL A 180 11.98 27.62 -8.77
N ALA A 181 11.07 26.80 -9.31
CA ALA A 181 10.05 26.15 -8.50
C ALA A 181 10.63 25.16 -7.48
N VAL A 182 11.71 24.43 -7.82
CA VAL A 182 12.47 23.59 -6.87
C VAL A 182 13.06 24.42 -5.72
N GLN A 183 13.57 25.62 -6.00
CA GLN A 183 14.08 26.51 -4.95
C GLN A 183 12.96 26.87 -3.96
N HIS A 184 11.77 27.22 -4.45
CA HIS A 184 10.62 27.52 -3.59
C HIS A 184 10.15 26.32 -2.75
N ILE A 185 10.22 25.10 -3.29
CA ILE A 185 9.94 23.88 -2.52
C ILE A 185 10.97 23.70 -1.39
N THR A 186 12.25 23.97 -1.67
CA THR A 186 13.32 23.87 -0.69
C THR A 186 13.14 24.91 0.43
N GLU A 187 12.85 26.16 0.07
CA GLU A 187 12.51 27.24 1.02
C GLU A 187 11.26 26.93 1.86
N ALA A 188 10.25 26.28 1.26
CA ALA A 188 9.06 25.84 1.98
C ALA A 188 9.39 24.72 2.98
N LEU A 189 10.26 23.78 2.62
CA LEU A 189 10.72 22.72 3.51
C LEU A 189 11.50 23.29 4.69
N ASP A 190 12.42 24.24 4.44
CA ASP A 190 13.20 24.89 5.49
C ASP A 190 12.32 25.64 6.48
N ARG A 191 11.27 26.32 5.99
CA ARG A 191 10.26 26.96 6.86
C ARG A 191 9.51 25.96 7.74
N LEU A 192 9.16 24.78 7.21
CA LEU A 192 8.52 23.72 8.00
C LEU A 192 9.46 23.18 9.09
N LEU A 193 10.73 22.94 8.74
CA LEU A 193 11.75 22.47 9.67
C LEU A 193 12.02 23.50 10.78
N ALA A 194 12.14 24.79 10.44
CA ALA A 194 12.32 25.88 11.39
C ALA A 194 11.10 26.05 12.33
N ALA A 195 9.88 25.94 11.79
CA ALA A 195 8.67 26.01 12.61
C ALA A 195 8.54 24.81 13.56
N GLU A 196 9.11 23.67 13.23
CA GLU A 196 9.15 22.51 14.11
C GLU A 196 10.20 22.64 15.22
N SER A 197 11.41 23.08 14.89
CA SER A 197 12.45 23.29 15.90
C SER A 197 12.00 24.34 16.94
N GLY A 198 11.35 25.42 16.50
CA GLY A 198 10.77 26.42 17.39
C GLY A 198 9.70 25.85 18.33
N ARG A 199 8.82 24.96 17.83
CA ARG A 199 7.82 24.27 18.68
C ARG A 199 8.47 23.35 19.69
N LYS A 200 9.41 22.50 19.28
CA LYS A 200 10.16 21.60 20.18
C LYS A 200 10.87 22.38 21.29
N GLN A 201 11.47 23.53 20.96
CA GLN A 201 12.11 24.39 21.96
C GLN A 201 11.11 25.01 22.94
N SER A 202 9.94 25.47 22.47
CA SER A 202 8.87 26.00 23.33
C SER A 202 8.31 24.92 24.26
N ASP A 203 8.11 23.71 23.76
CA ASP A 203 7.61 22.57 24.54
C ASP A 203 8.62 22.18 25.62
N ALA A 204 9.92 22.13 25.27
CA ALA A 204 10.99 21.89 26.23
C ALA A 204 11.05 22.96 27.33
N LYS A 205 10.91 24.24 26.97
CA LYS A 205 10.83 25.35 27.95
C LYS A 205 9.61 25.23 28.86
N THR A 206 8.47 24.84 28.31
CA THR A 206 7.23 24.65 29.07
C THR A 206 7.36 23.47 30.04
N ALA A 207 7.93 22.35 29.59
CA ALA A 207 8.20 21.19 30.42
C ALA A 207 9.19 21.52 31.55
N ALA A 208 10.28 22.24 31.25
CA ALA A 208 11.24 22.70 32.24
C ALA A 208 10.58 23.58 33.32
N ARG A 209 9.75 24.54 32.91
CA ARG A 209 8.99 25.39 33.84
C ARG A 209 8.01 24.60 34.70
N TYR A 210 7.37 23.57 34.15
CA TYR A 210 6.47 22.71 34.91
C TYR A 210 7.22 21.88 35.96
N ILE A 211 8.41 21.36 35.62
CA ILE A 211 9.27 20.62 36.55
C ILE A 211 9.71 21.55 37.69
N GLU A 212 10.18 22.76 37.36
CA GLU A 212 10.59 23.77 38.34
C GLU A 212 9.44 24.15 39.29
N LEU A 213 8.21 24.33 38.77
CA LEU A 213 7.04 24.64 39.58
C LEU A 213 6.63 23.49 40.51
N ARG A 214 6.80 22.24 40.06
CA ARG A 214 6.34 21.04 40.78
C ARG A 214 7.35 20.51 41.79
N TYR A 215 8.64 20.66 41.52
CA TYR A 215 9.73 20.06 42.31
C TYR A 215 10.69 21.10 42.90
N GLY A 216 10.48 22.39 42.64
CA GLY A 216 11.42 23.46 42.98
C GLY A 216 12.58 23.55 41.98
N SER A 217 13.28 24.67 41.98
CA SER A 217 14.52 24.86 41.21
C SER A 217 15.59 23.89 41.71
N SER A 218 16.01 22.96 40.84
CA SER A 218 17.09 22.03 41.18
C SER A 218 18.44 22.69 40.93
N ASP A 219 19.18 22.99 41.99
CA ASP A 219 20.57 23.43 41.95
C ASP A 219 21.47 22.26 41.49
N PHE A 220 21.48 21.96 40.19
CA PHE A 220 22.51 21.12 39.55
C PHE A 220 23.69 21.95 39.06
N SER A 221 23.98 23.07 39.73
CA SER A 221 25.26 23.76 39.66
C SER A 221 26.22 23.05 40.62
N GLY A 222 26.72 21.88 40.22
CA GLY A 222 27.82 21.24 40.94
C GLY A 222 29.03 22.16 40.92
N GLU A 223 29.28 22.82 42.04
CA GLU A 223 30.58 23.37 42.39
C GLU A 223 31.61 22.23 42.33
N SER A 224 32.37 22.15 41.24
CA SER A 224 33.66 21.47 41.25
C SER A 224 34.73 22.55 41.46
N SER A 225 35.01 22.83 42.73
CA SER A 225 36.33 23.35 43.16
C SER A 225 37.39 22.29 43.00
#